data_AF-A0A7J6LP80-F1
#
_entry.id   AF-A0A7J6LP80-F1
#
_cell.length_a   1.000
_cell.length_b   1.000
_cell.length_c   1.000
_cell.angle_alpha   90.00
_cell.angle_beta   90.00
_cell.angle_gamma   90.00
#
_symmetry.space_group_name_H-M   'P 1'
#
loop_
_entity.id
_entity.type
_entity.pdbx_description
1 polymer ?
#
loop_
_entity_poly.entity_id
_entity_poly.type
_entity_poly.pdbx_seq_one_letter_code
_entity_poly.pdbx_strand_id
1 'polypeptide(L)'
;MASLETTNPHSSSFVPKVYEAPKGASPKEQSLAKWKSAAGCPIYEDAKPRMTFEFNNHDFVLADVRLMRVQDSDDGVRLELFYDGEIADVGTDLQGFVDAIQASVSKGLQERKMQRFRHMLERKEAGHKEEWEKYMKETNEKGDVEIKMDIDLNGATSAEDTCSPFREAGCVLSFVAVSVTLSPDTADLLGEICFPEYFLDKDCSERKAFMDKQNEATLPWWVYLFFIPIVICFIAVVFAWSRVAQVLYSKYFNGDVSGDMGTSPAFNFSTEVEL
;
A
#
# COMPACT_ATOMS: atom_id res chain seq x y z
N MET A 1 19.30 6.52 14.71
CA MET A 1 18.32 7.63 14.71
C MET A 1 17.36 7.44 13.53
N ALA A 2 16.05 7.50 13.76
CA ALA A 2 15.05 7.34 12.70
C ALA A 2 15.16 8.44 11.64
N SER A 3 14.95 8.10 10.38
CA SER A 3 14.96 9.07 9.28
C SER A 3 13.85 10.08 9.51
N LEU A 4 14.19 11.35 9.65
CA LEU A 4 13.21 12.43 9.59
C LEU A 4 12.62 12.59 8.16
N GLU A 5 13.11 11.80 7.19
CA GLU A 5 12.78 11.94 5.77
C GLU A 5 11.72 10.95 5.27
N THR A 6 11.46 9.86 5.99
CA THR A 6 10.49 8.83 5.58
C THR A 6 9.44 8.61 6.68
N THR A 7 8.21 9.04 6.41
CA THR A 7 7.08 8.87 7.34
C THR A 7 6.72 7.38 7.49
N ASN A 8 6.26 7.00 8.68
CA ASN A 8 5.87 5.62 8.99
C ASN A 8 4.70 5.16 8.07
N PRO A 9 4.80 3.97 7.44
CA PRO A 9 3.79 3.42 6.52
C PRO A 9 2.37 3.32 7.10
N HIS A 10 2.23 3.28 8.43
CA HIS A 10 0.94 3.11 9.10
C HIS A 10 0.34 4.43 9.66
N SER A 11 1.00 5.57 9.43
CA SER A 11 0.67 6.82 10.13
C SER A 11 -0.14 7.85 9.34
N SER A 12 -0.36 7.67 8.03
CA SER A 12 -1.14 8.62 7.24
C SER A 12 -2.59 8.17 7.08
N SER A 13 -3.54 8.92 7.65
CA SER A 13 -4.94 8.88 7.20
C SER A 13 -4.99 9.36 5.76
N PHE A 14 -5.10 8.43 4.81
CA PHE A 14 -4.87 8.70 3.40
C PHE A 14 -6.08 9.37 2.74
N VAL A 15 -5.85 10.52 2.10
CA VAL A 15 -6.73 11.07 1.07
C VAL A 15 -5.88 11.10 -0.21
N PRO A 16 -6.23 10.33 -1.26
CA PRO A 16 -5.46 10.31 -2.50
C PRO A 16 -5.41 11.72 -3.10
N LYS A 17 -4.24 12.35 -3.09
CA LYS A 17 -4.00 13.54 -3.91
C LYS A 17 -3.40 13.08 -5.23
N VAL A 18 -4.24 13.05 -6.26
CA VAL A 18 -3.78 12.82 -7.62
C VAL A 18 -3.00 14.06 -8.06
N TYR A 19 -1.68 13.91 -8.22
CA TYR A 19 -0.84 14.93 -8.80
C TYR A 19 -0.88 14.79 -10.31
N GLU A 20 -1.44 15.79 -10.98
CA GLU A 20 -1.42 15.87 -12.44
C GLU A 20 -0.12 16.57 -12.87
N ALA A 21 0.54 15.99 -13.87
CA ALA A 21 1.70 16.62 -14.47
C ALA A 21 1.28 17.91 -15.22
N PRO A 22 2.12 18.96 -15.23
CA PRO A 22 1.87 20.14 -16.04
C PRO A 22 1.64 19.78 -17.51
N LYS A 23 0.81 20.55 -18.21
CA LYS A 23 0.62 20.36 -19.66
C LYS A 23 1.94 20.60 -20.39
N GLY A 24 2.40 19.61 -21.16
CA GLY A 24 3.69 19.65 -21.86
C GLY A 24 4.89 19.26 -20.98
N ALA A 25 4.65 18.70 -19.79
CA ALA A 25 5.69 18.16 -18.93
C ALA A 25 6.54 17.10 -19.64
N SER A 26 7.83 17.10 -19.32
CA SER A 26 8.77 16.07 -19.77
C SER A 26 8.35 14.67 -19.29
N PRO A 27 8.79 13.57 -19.94
CA PRO A 27 8.49 12.21 -19.50
C PRO A 27 8.86 11.96 -18.03
N LYS A 28 9.99 12.53 -17.58
CA LYS A 28 10.42 12.49 -16.18
C LYS A 28 9.43 13.16 -15.24
N GLU A 29 8.98 14.38 -15.55
CA GLU A 29 8.01 15.11 -14.73
C GLU A 29 6.66 14.40 -14.67
N GLN A 30 6.26 13.75 -15.76
CA GLN A 30 5.06 12.91 -15.80
C GLN A 30 5.20 11.70 -14.86
N SER A 31 6.32 10.99 -14.95
CA SER A 31 6.62 9.86 -14.06
C SER A 31 6.66 10.30 -12.59
N LEU A 32 7.34 11.41 -12.29
CA LEU A 32 7.39 11.97 -10.93
C LEU A 32 6.02 12.35 -10.39
N ALA A 33 5.10 12.86 -11.22
CA ALA A 33 3.75 13.18 -10.78
C ALA A 33 2.96 11.91 -10.39
N LYS A 34 3.10 10.82 -11.15
CA LYS A 34 2.52 9.51 -10.81
C LYS A 34 3.09 8.97 -9.49
N TRP A 35 4.41 8.99 -9.34
CA TRP A 35 5.09 8.57 -8.11
C TRP A 35 4.72 9.42 -6.89
N LYS A 36 4.54 10.73 -7.06
CA LYS A 36 4.01 11.62 -6.00
C LYS A 36 2.57 11.28 -5.61
N SER A 37 1.77 10.80 -6.55
CA SER A 37 0.39 10.37 -6.30
C SER A 37 0.32 9.07 -5.52
N ALA A 38 1.26 8.15 -5.80
CA ALA A 38 1.41 6.88 -5.09
C ALA A 38 2.10 7.03 -3.72
N ALA A 39 2.61 8.21 -3.37
CA ALA A 39 3.38 8.42 -2.15
C ALA A 39 2.54 8.12 -0.89
N GLY A 40 2.98 7.13 -0.10
CA GLY A 40 2.29 6.69 1.11
C GLY A 40 1.21 5.63 0.88
N CYS A 41 1.00 5.17 -0.35
CA CYS A 41 0.23 3.97 -0.63
C CYS A 41 1.05 2.71 -0.36
N PRO A 42 0.44 1.63 0.15
CA PRO A 42 1.09 0.34 0.18
C PRO A 42 1.28 -0.19 -1.24
N ILE A 43 2.38 -0.92 -1.48
CA ILE A 43 2.56 -1.64 -2.75
C ILE A 43 1.50 -2.73 -2.92
N TYR A 44 1.19 -3.04 -4.17
CA TYR A 44 0.29 -4.13 -4.50
C TYR A 44 0.86 -5.48 -4.06
N GLU A 45 0.03 -6.31 -3.40
CA GLU A 45 0.48 -7.61 -2.87
C GLU A 45 1.03 -8.56 -3.94
N ASP A 46 0.46 -8.56 -5.15
CA ASP A 46 0.97 -9.42 -6.24
C ASP A 46 2.33 -8.93 -6.80
N ALA A 47 2.79 -7.71 -6.42
CA ALA A 47 4.10 -7.20 -6.79
C ALA A 47 5.22 -7.84 -5.97
N LYS A 48 4.97 -8.12 -4.68
CA LYS A 48 5.96 -8.67 -3.74
C LYS A 48 6.62 -9.95 -4.26
N PRO A 49 5.89 -11.02 -4.61
CA PRO A 49 6.49 -12.26 -5.07
C PRO A 49 7.22 -12.12 -6.43
N ARG A 50 6.92 -11.09 -7.22
CA ARG A 50 7.59 -10.85 -8.51
C ARG A 50 8.97 -10.22 -8.36
N MET A 51 9.25 -9.63 -7.20
CA MET A 51 10.50 -8.93 -6.91
C MET A 51 11.23 -9.54 -5.71
N THR A 52 10.82 -10.74 -5.28
CA THR A 52 11.55 -11.55 -4.30
C THR A 52 12.77 -12.19 -4.94
N PHE A 53 13.88 -12.23 -4.22
CA PHE A 53 15.07 -12.98 -4.61
C PHE A 53 15.72 -13.64 -3.40
N GLU A 54 16.43 -14.73 -3.65
CA GLU A 54 17.21 -15.44 -2.64
C GLU A 54 18.66 -14.97 -2.71
N PHE A 55 19.24 -14.61 -1.57
CA PHE A 55 20.66 -14.29 -1.45
C PHE A 55 21.20 -14.82 -0.13
N ASN A 56 22.36 -15.48 -0.15
CA ASN A 56 22.95 -16.15 1.03
C ASN A 56 22.02 -17.15 1.77
N ASN A 57 21.08 -17.78 1.06
CA ASN A 57 20.00 -18.65 1.62
C ASN A 57 18.94 -17.89 2.43
N HIS A 58 18.81 -16.58 2.23
CA HIS A 58 17.75 -15.75 2.78
C HIS A 58 16.88 -15.19 1.66
N ASP A 59 15.56 -15.24 1.84
CA ASP A 59 14.60 -14.66 0.92
C ASP A 59 14.40 -13.17 1.24
N PHE A 60 14.77 -12.30 0.31
CA PHE A 60 14.52 -10.87 0.40
C PHE A 60 13.23 -10.56 -0.35
N VAL A 61 12.17 -10.28 0.39
CA VAL A 61 10.85 -9.97 -0.16
C VAL A 61 10.68 -8.46 -0.26
N LEU A 62 10.27 -7.96 -1.43
CA LEU A 62 9.97 -6.54 -1.58
C LEU A 62 8.79 -6.16 -0.66
N ALA A 63 9.04 -5.26 0.27
CA ALA A 63 8.07 -4.76 1.24
C ALA A 63 7.39 -3.47 0.78
N ASP A 64 8.16 -2.54 0.19
CA ASP A 64 7.66 -1.24 -0.25
C ASP A 64 8.59 -0.59 -1.29
N VAL A 65 8.09 0.40 -2.05
CA VAL A 65 8.87 1.22 -2.98
C VAL A 65 8.49 2.69 -2.83
N ARG A 66 9.49 3.57 -2.69
CA ARG A 66 9.23 4.99 -2.39
C ARG A 66 9.98 5.92 -3.31
N LEU A 67 9.35 7.07 -3.58
CA LEU A 67 10.02 8.19 -4.22
C LEU A 67 10.92 8.91 -3.21
N MET A 68 12.20 9.06 -3.54
CA MET A 68 13.11 9.89 -2.74
C MET A 68 12.76 11.37 -2.88
N ARG A 69 12.72 12.08 -1.74
CA ARG A 69 12.39 13.52 -1.68
C ARG A 69 13.39 14.38 -2.44
N VAL A 70 14.67 14.01 -2.36
CA VAL A 70 15.75 14.70 -3.06
C VAL A 70 15.89 14.06 -4.44
N GLN A 71 15.87 14.87 -5.50
CA GLN A 71 16.11 14.45 -6.89
C GLN A 71 17.30 15.27 -7.43
N ASP A 72 18.53 14.77 -7.25
CA ASP A 72 19.78 15.43 -7.65
C ASP A 72 20.23 15.02 -9.06
N SER A 73 19.64 13.96 -9.62
CA SER A 73 19.91 13.53 -11.00
C SER A 73 18.96 14.22 -11.96
N ASP A 74 19.49 14.94 -12.95
CA ASP A 74 18.68 15.52 -14.02
C ASP A 74 18.09 14.44 -14.96
N ASP A 75 18.70 13.27 -15.05
CA ASP A 75 18.37 12.26 -16.08
C ASP A 75 17.47 11.10 -15.61
N GLY A 76 17.20 10.95 -14.31
CA GLY A 76 16.49 9.79 -13.76
C GLY A 76 15.51 10.09 -12.63
N VAL A 77 14.68 9.10 -12.31
CA VAL A 77 13.79 9.08 -11.14
C VAL A 77 14.47 8.25 -10.05
N ARG A 78 14.77 8.89 -8.91
CA ARG A 78 15.35 8.18 -7.75
C ARG A 78 14.28 7.58 -6.87
N LEU A 79 14.37 6.27 -6.68
CA LEU A 79 13.48 5.46 -5.86
C LEU A 79 14.27 4.74 -4.76
N GLU A 80 13.57 4.36 -3.71
CA GLU A 80 14.08 3.57 -2.60
C GLU A 80 13.25 2.28 -2.52
N LEU A 81 13.91 1.13 -2.71
CA LEU A 81 13.32 -0.20 -2.61
C LEU A 81 13.53 -0.71 -1.19
N PHE A 82 12.48 -1.20 -0.54
CA PHE A 82 12.56 -1.76 0.81
C PHE A 82 12.37 -3.27 0.73
N TYR A 83 13.37 -4.03 1.17
CA TYR A 83 13.31 -5.48 1.28
C TYR A 83 13.17 -5.89 2.75
N ASP A 84 12.30 -6.86 3.02
CA ASP A 84 12.21 -7.53 4.31
C ASP A 84 13.47 -8.38 4.51
N GLY A 85 14.20 -8.14 5.60
CA GLY A 85 15.50 -8.77 5.88
C GLY A 85 16.42 -7.91 6.74
N GLU A 86 17.50 -8.51 7.23
CA GLU A 86 18.52 -7.82 8.03
C GLU A 86 19.77 -7.53 7.20
N ILE A 87 20.45 -6.41 7.48
CA ILE A 87 21.75 -6.09 6.85
C ILE A 87 22.79 -7.17 7.18
N ALA A 88 22.66 -7.84 8.33
CA ALA A 88 23.52 -8.96 8.71
C ALA A 88 23.46 -10.12 7.70
N ASP A 89 22.30 -10.36 7.09
CA ASP A 89 22.07 -11.46 6.13
C ASP A 89 22.71 -11.18 4.76
N VAL A 90 22.92 -9.89 4.42
CA VAL A 90 23.65 -9.46 3.23
C VAL A 90 25.14 -9.86 3.33
N GLY A 91 25.69 -9.88 4.55
CA GLY A 91 27.09 -10.23 4.78
C GLY A 91 28.06 -9.23 4.16
N THR A 92 29.18 -9.72 3.61
CA THR A 92 30.25 -8.88 3.06
C THR A 92 30.19 -8.70 1.54
N ASP A 93 29.36 -9.47 0.84
CA ASP A 93 29.25 -9.44 -0.62
C ASP A 93 28.14 -8.48 -1.08
N LEU A 94 28.40 -7.18 -0.92
CA LEU A 94 27.46 -6.14 -1.32
C LEU A 94 27.25 -6.11 -2.84
N GLN A 95 28.26 -6.45 -3.63
CA GLN A 95 28.14 -6.45 -5.08
C GLN A 95 27.25 -7.60 -5.57
N GLY A 96 27.42 -8.81 -5.03
CA GLY A 96 26.55 -9.94 -5.33
C GLY A 96 25.10 -9.66 -4.95
N PHE A 97 24.85 -8.94 -3.86
CA PHE A 97 23.51 -8.52 -3.46
C PHE A 97 22.90 -7.52 -4.44
N VAL A 98 23.66 -6.52 -4.87
CA VAL A 98 23.26 -5.54 -5.90
C VAL A 98 22.93 -6.25 -7.22
N ASP A 99 23.78 -7.17 -7.64
CA ASP A 99 23.57 -7.95 -8.87
C ASP A 99 22.29 -8.80 -8.77
N ALA A 100 22.01 -9.39 -7.60
CA ALA A 100 20.78 -10.16 -7.34
C ALA A 100 19.53 -9.28 -7.39
N ILE A 101 19.57 -8.08 -6.80
CA ILE A 101 18.48 -7.10 -6.88
C ILE A 101 18.24 -6.69 -8.34
N GLN A 102 19.31 -6.32 -9.05
CA GLN A 102 19.21 -5.91 -10.43
C GLN A 102 18.64 -7.03 -11.30
N ALA A 103 19.07 -8.28 -11.09
CA ALA A 103 18.53 -9.44 -11.80
C ALA A 103 17.03 -9.66 -11.48
N SER A 104 16.64 -9.56 -10.21
CA SER A 104 15.24 -9.72 -9.77
C SER A 104 14.33 -8.65 -10.37
N VAL A 105 14.70 -7.38 -10.23
CA VAL A 105 13.91 -6.25 -10.75
C VAL A 105 13.87 -6.30 -12.28
N SER A 106 14.99 -6.60 -12.94
CA SER A 106 15.02 -6.74 -14.40
C SER A 106 14.11 -7.85 -14.89
N LYS A 107 14.11 -9.00 -14.22
CA LYS A 107 13.21 -10.13 -14.52
C LYS A 107 11.74 -9.72 -14.37
N GLY A 108 11.37 -9.10 -13.24
CA GLY A 108 10.01 -8.65 -12.99
C GLY A 108 9.51 -7.63 -14.02
N LEU A 109 10.38 -6.69 -14.41
CA LEU A 109 10.10 -5.70 -15.44
C LEU A 109 9.99 -6.31 -16.85
N GLN A 110 10.85 -7.27 -17.20
CA GLN A 110 10.80 -7.98 -18.47
C GLN A 110 9.52 -8.82 -18.59
N GLU A 111 9.13 -9.52 -17.52
CA GLU A 111 7.87 -10.25 -17.46
C GLU A 111 6.68 -9.30 -17.68
N ARG A 112 6.70 -8.11 -17.06
CA ARG A 112 5.65 -7.10 -17.25
C ARG A 112 5.61 -6.58 -18.69
N LYS A 113 6.77 -6.29 -19.31
CA LYS A 113 6.84 -5.90 -20.73
C LYS A 113 6.25 -6.98 -21.63
N MET A 114 6.60 -8.25 -21.39
CA MET A 114 6.09 -9.38 -22.15
C MET A 114 4.56 -9.55 -21.97
N GLN A 115 4.04 -9.35 -20.76
CA GLN A 115 2.60 -9.36 -20.49
C GLN A 115 1.89 -8.27 -21.30
N ARG A 116 2.40 -7.03 -21.31
CA ARG A 116 1.86 -5.93 -22.13
C ARG A 116 1.87 -6.27 -23.61
N PHE A 117 2.98 -6.80 -24.11
CA PHE A 117 3.10 -7.18 -25.51
C PHE A 117 2.04 -8.22 -25.90
N ARG A 118 1.86 -9.27 -25.08
CA ARG A 118 0.84 -10.31 -25.31
C ARG A 118 -0.58 -9.73 -25.29
N HIS A 119 -0.89 -8.91 -24.30
CA HIS A 119 -2.19 -8.26 -24.19
C HIS A 119 -2.50 -7.37 -25.40
N MET A 120 -1.52 -6.57 -25.84
CA MET A 120 -1.66 -5.73 -27.03
C MET A 120 -1.79 -6.57 -28.32
N LEU A 121 -1.13 -7.73 -28.40
CA LEU A 121 -1.26 -8.66 -29.51
C LEU A 121 -2.67 -9.27 -29.56
N GLU A 122 -3.22 -9.68 -28.43
CA GLU A 122 -4.61 -10.17 -28.33
C GLU A 122 -5.62 -9.09 -28.75
N ARG A 123 -5.42 -7.83 -28.32
CA ARG A 123 -6.26 -6.71 -28.75
C ARG A 123 -6.18 -6.46 -30.26
N LYS A 124 -4.99 -6.59 -30.85
CA LYS A 124 -4.81 -6.52 -32.30
C LYS A 124 -5.60 -7.62 -33.01
N GLU A 125 -5.54 -8.85 -32.51
CA GLU A 125 -6.31 -9.99 -33.05
C GLU A 125 -7.83 -9.79 -32.90
N ALA A 126 -8.27 -9.14 -31.82
CA ALA A 126 -9.65 -8.72 -31.60
C ALA A 126 -10.10 -7.51 -32.47
N GLY A 127 -9.21 -6.94 -33.29
CA GLY A 127 -9.53 -5.90 -34.26
C GLY A 127 -9.11 -4.48 -33.87
N HIS A 128 -8.47 -4.27 -32.72
CA HIS A 128 -8.00 -2.96 -32.25
C HIS A 128 -6.62 -2.57 -32.85
N LYS A 129 -6.55 -2.47 -34.18
CA LYS A 129 -5.29 -2.22 -34.90
C LYS A 129 -4.66 -0.85 -34.61
N GLU A 130 -5.48 0.18 -34.41
CA GLU A 130 -5.00 1.55 -34.14
C GLU A 130 -4.24 1.65 -32.81
N GLU A 131 -4.71 0.95 -31.77
CA GLU A 131 -4.04 0.89 -30.47
C GLU A 131 -2.71 0.12 -30.55
N TRP A 132 -2.68 -0.96 -31.33
CA TRP A 132 -1.45 -1.71 -31.61
C TRP A 132 -0.40 -0.86 -32.35
N GLU A 133 -0.82 -0.12 -33.38
CA GLU A 133 0.07 0.75 -34.14
C GLU A 133 0.61 1.90 -33.29
N LYS A 134 -0.23 2.49 -32.43
CA LYS A 134 0.19 3.48 -31.44
C LYS A 134 1.23 2.90 -30.48
N TYR A 135 0.95 1.72 -29.89
CA TYR A 135 1.86 1.04 -28.98
C TYR A 135 3.22 0.74 -29.64
N MET A 136 3.22 0.18 -30.86
CA MET A 136 4.46 -0.12 -31.59
C MET A 136 5.26 1.14 -31.96
N LYS A 137 4.59 2.26 -32.21
CA LYS A 137 5.22 3.55 -32.49
C LYS A 137 5.85 4.17 -31.23
N GLU A 138 5.22 3.98 -30.08
CA GLU A 138 5.70 4.49 -28.78
C GLU A 138 6.83 3.64 -28.21
N THR A 139 6.76 2.31 -28.34
CA THR A 139 7.75 1.43 -27.72
C THR A 139 8.98 1.16 -28.57
N ASN A 140 8.96 1.37 -29.90
CA ASN A 140 10.11 1.25 -30.82
C ASN A 140 11.05 0.02 -30.61
N GLU A 141 10.57 -1.04 -29.95
CA GLU A 141 11.41 -2.08 -29.35
C GLU A 141 11.03 -3.46 -29.84
N LYS A 142 12.01 -4.14 -30.41
CA LYS A 142 12.08 -5.60 -30.45
C LYS A 142 12.43 -6.10 -29.05
N GLY A 143 11.49 -6.18 -28.11
CA GLY A 143 11.49 -7.07 -26.93
C GLY A 143 12.67 -7.08 -25.91
N ASP A 144 13.84 -6.57 -26.25
CA ASP A 144 15.06 -6.58 -25.46
C ASP A 144 15.48 -5.15 -25.20
N VAL A 145 15.26 -4.72 -23.96
CA VAL A 145 15.85 -3.49 -23.43
C VAL A 145 16.75 -3.90 -22.31
N GLU A 146 17.99 -3.46 -22.42
CA GLU A 146 18.93 -3.46 -21.33
C GLU A 146 18.40 -2.52 -20.23
N ILE A 147 17.81 -3.09 -19.18
CA ILE A 147 17.36 -2.33 -18.02
C ILE A 147 18.60 -1.90 -17.25
N LYS A 148 19.01 -0.65 -17.41
CA LYS A 148 20.09 -0.05 -16.64
C LYS A 148 19.53 0.48 -15.33
N MET A 149 19.78 -0.27 -14.26
CA MET A 149 19.57 0.16 -12.88
C MET A 149 20.91 0.65 -12.34
N ASP A 150 21.02 1.96 -12.12
CA ASP A 150 22.20 2.51 -11.46
C ASP A 150 21.91 2.56 -9.95
N ILE A 151 22.53 1.62 -9.23
CA ILE A 151 22.51 1.57 -7.77
C ILE A 151 23.76 2.31 -7.29
N ASP A 152 23.56 3.47 -6.69
CA ASP A 152 24.68 4.29 -6.21
C ASP A 152 25.26 3.67 -4.93
N LEU A 153 26.40 2.99 -5.09
CA LEU A 153 27.18 2.43 -3.98
C LEU A 153 28.07 3.48 -3.30
N ASN A 154 28.18 4.71 -3.84
CA ASN A 154 29.03 5.76 -3.29
C ASN A 154 28.42 6.37 -2.03
N GLY A 155 28.64 5.69 -0.91
CA GLY A 155 28.13 6.03 0.42
C GLY A 155 28.14 4.83 1.38
N ALA A 156 28.30 3.61 0.86
CA ALA A 156 28.43 2.38 1.65
C ALA A 156 29.83 2.23 2.28
N THR A 157 30.20 3.11 3.20
CA THR A 157 31.39 2.88 4.07
C THR A 157 31.03 2.31 5.44
N SER A 158 29.76 2.37 5.86
CA SER A 158 29.26 1.78 7.10
C SER A 158 27.72 1.80 7.13
N ALA A 159 27.09 0.77 7.71
CA ALA A 159 25.64 0.64 7.91
C ALA A 159 25.02 1.72 8.83
N GLU A 160 25.84 2.59 9.43
CA GLU A 160 25.41 3.66 10.35
C GLU A 160 25.22 5.03 9.68
N ASP A 161 25.60 5.19 8.41
CA ASP A 161 25.55 6.49 7.74
C ASP A 161 24.16 6.79 7.18
N THR A 162 23.64 7.99 7.40
CA THR A 162 22.30 8.41 6.93
C THR A 162 22.17 8.49 5.40
N CYS A 163 23.29 8.39 4.68
CA CYS A 163 23.40 8.31 3.22
C CYS A 163 23.88 6.94 2.71
N SER A 164 23.89 5.92 3.58
CA SER A 164 24.21 4.55 3.21
C SER A 164 23.12 3.97 2.29
N PRO A 165 23.48 3.29 1.19
CA PRO A 165 22.51 2.61 0.32
C PRO A 165 21.87 1.39 0.97
N PHE A 166 22.26 1.04 2.20
CA PHE A 166 21.64 0.00 3.03
C PHE A 166 21.33 0.58 4.40
N ARG A 167 20.07 0.56 4.80
CA ARG A 167 19.65 1.12 6.10
C ARG A 167 18.57 0.28 6.76
N GLU A 168 18.76 0.01 8.05
CA GLU A 168 17.69 -0.46 8.93
C GLU A 168 16.67 0.66 9.18
N ALA A 169 15.45 0.48 8.67
CA ALA A 169 14.34 1.34 9.06
C ALA A 169 14.05 1.09 10.55
N GLY A 170 14.10 2.14 11.38
CA GLY A 170 13.86 2.08 12.84
C GLY A 170 12.39 1.80 13.22
N CYS A 171 11.80 0.80 12.59
CA CYS A 171 10.50 0.21 12.84
C CYS A 171 10.69 -1.01 13.76
N VAL A 172 9.60 -1.64 14.22
CA VAL A 172 9.68 -2.94 14.92
C VAL A 172 10.22 -4.06 14.00
N LEU A 173 10.27 -3.82 12.69
CA LEU A 173 10.71 -4.74 11.65
C LEU A 173 11.97 -4.19 10.97
N SER A 174 12.96 -5.07 10.77
CA SER A 174 14.19 -4.82 10.03
C SER A 174 13.91 -4.83 8.53
N PHE A 175 14.33 -3.78 7.84
CA PHE A 175 14.28 -3.72 6.38
C PHE A 175 15.65 -3.33 5.84
N VAL A 176 15.97 -3.84 4.67
CA VAL A 176 17.09 -3.39 3.85
C VAL A 176 16.55 -2.42 2.80
N ALA A 177 16.77 -1.12 3.02
CA ALA A 177 16.47 -0.10 2.02
C ALA A 177 17.58 -0.04 0.96
N VAL A 178 17.26 0.13 -0.32
CA VAL A 178 18.21 0.24 -1.44
C VAL A 178 17.84 1.41 -2.34
N SER A 179 18.75 2.37 -2.50
CA SER A 179 18.55 3.53 -3.37
C SER A 179 18.89 3.19 -4.83
N VAL A 180 17.96 3.46 -5.75
CA VAL A 180 18.10 3.15 -7.18
C VAL A 180 17.71 4.35 -8.03
N THR A 181 18.50 4.62 -9.07
CA THR A 181 18.16 5.62 -10.09
C THR A 181 17.70 4.91 -11.36
N LEU A 182 16.47 5.21 -11.80
CA LEU A 182 15.85 4.59 -12.96
C LEU A 182 15.58 5.62 -14.06
N SER A 183 15.60 5.18 -15.32
CA SER A 183 15.02 5.98 -16.40
C SER A 183 13.50 6.15 -16.18
N PRO A 184 12.89 7.26 -16.64
CA PRO A 184 11.45 7.51 -16.45
C PRO A 184 10.56 6.35 -16.91
N ASP A 185 10.88 5.72 -18.04
CA ASP A 185 10.10 4.60 -18.58
C ASP A 185 10.20 3.36 -17.70
N THR A 186 11.40 3.09 -17.16
CA THR A 186 11.63 1.96 -16.23
C THR A 186 10.94 2.21 -14.89
N ALA A 187 10.97 3.45 -14.41
CA ALA A 187 10.27 3.85 -13.20
C ALA A 187 8.75 3.75 -13.36
N ASP A 188 8.20 4.08 -14.52
CA ASP A 188 6.78 3.91 -14.81
C ASP A 188 6.38 2.42 -14.87
N LEU A 189 7.20 1.57 -15.51
CA LEU A 189 6.96 0.12 -15.53
C LEU A 189 7.01 -0.50 -14.14
N LEU A 190 7.95 -0.08 -13.30
CA LEU A 190 8.00 -0.48 -11.89
C LEU A 190 6.74 -0.02 -11.14
N GLY A 191 6.33 1.22 -11.38
CA GLY A 191 5.10 1.80 -10.84
C GLY A 191 3.84 1.05 -11.27
N GLU A 192 3.78 0.48 -12.48
CA GLU A 192 2.65 -0.36 -12.90
C GLU A 192 2.54 -1.67 -12.14
N ILE A 193 3.68 -2.23 -11.74
CA ILE A 193 3.72 -3.46 -10.96
C ILE A 193 3.33 -3.16 -9.50
N CYS A 194 3.94 -2.12 -8.91
CA CYS A 194 3.79 -1.78 -7.51
C CYS A 194 2.51 -0.99 -7.19
N PHE A 195 2.07 -0.12 -8.09
CA PHE A 195 1.00 0.88 -7.90
C PHE A 195 0.09 0.97 -9.14
N PRO A 196 -0.55 -0.14 -9.56
CA PRO A 196 -1.33 -0.19 -10.79
C PRO A 196 -2.45 0.87 -10.86
N GLU A 197 -2.97 1.35 -9.73
CA GLU A 197 -4.04 2.35 -9.68
C GLU A 197 -3.62 3.72 -10.23
N TYR A 198 -2.33 4.04 -10.11
CA TYR A 198 -1.77 5.34 -10.48
C TYR A 198 -1.07 5.30 -11.83
N PHE A 199 -0.49 4.15 -12.19
CA PHE A 199 0.33 4.01 -13.39
C PHE A 199 -0.40 3.40 -14.58
N LEU A 200 -1.46 2.62 -14.35
CA LEU A 200 -2.29 2.11 -15.45
C LEU A 200 -3.34 3.12 -15.89
N ASP A 201 -3.54 3.20 -17.21
CA ASP A 201 -4.57 4.04 -17.81
C ASP A 201 -5.96 3.71 -17.25
N LYS A 202 -6.78 4.74 -17.08
CA LYS A 202 -8.14 4.63 -16.53
C LYS A 202 -9.01 3.64 -17.30
N ASP A 203 -8.81 3.58 -18.62
CA ASP A 203 -9.57 2.73 -19.54
C ASP A 203 -8.94 1.35 -19.75
N CYS A 204 -7.82 1.06 -19.07
CA CYS A 204 -7.17 -0.23 -19.17
C CYS A 204 -8.02 -1.31 -18.47
N SER A 205 -8.30 -2.40 -19.19
CA SER A 205 -9.02 -3.56 -18.64
C SER A 205 -8.33 -4.16 -17.41
N GLU A 206 -7.00 -4.05 -17.34
CA GLU A 206 -6.21 -4.51 -16.20
C GLU A 206 -6.47 -3.66 -14.95
N ARG A 207 -6.54 -2.34 -15.10
CA ARG A 207 -6.91 -1.44 -14.00
C ARG A 207 -8.33 -1.71 -13.52
N LYS A 208 -9.26 -1.97 -14.44
CA LYS A 208 -10.63 -2.31 -14.08
C LYS A 208 -10.71 -3.62 -13.31
N ALA A 209 -10.07 -4.68 -13.82
CA ALA A 209 -9.98 -5.97 -13.13
C ALA A 209 -9.31 -5.85 -11.74
N PHE A 210 -8.30 -4.99 -11.64
CA PHE A 210 -7.66 -4.64 -10.38
C PHE A 210 -8.64 -3.97 -9.40
N MET A 211 -9.33 -2.91 -9.83
CA MET A 211 -10.30 -2.18 -9.01
C MET A 211 -11.44 -3.11 -8.60
N ASP A 212 -11.87 -4.01 -9.48
CA ASP A 212 -12.88 -5.01 -9.18
C ASP A 212 -12.39 -6.00 -8.10
N LYS A 213 -11.15 -6.50 -8.19
CA LYS A 213 -10.53 -7.36 -7.16
C LYS A 213 -10.33 -6.64 -5.82
N GLN A 214 -10.01 -5.34 -5.84
CA GLN A 214 -9.91 -4.52 -4.63
C GLN A 214 -11.28 -4.24 -4.00
N ASN A 215 -12.31 -4.05 -4.83
CA ASN A 215 -13.70 -3.90 -4.39
C ASN A 215 -14.29 -5.23 -3.88
N GLU A 216 -13.86 -6.37 -4.40
CA GLU A 216 -14.22 -7.71 -3.89
C GLU A 216 -13.73 -7.98 -2.46
N ALA A 217 -12.80 -7.16 -1.94
CA ALA A 217 -12.46 -7.12 -0.52
C ALA A 217 -13.60 -6.55 0.37
N THR A 218 -14.84 -6.59 -0.09
CA THR A 218 -16.02 -6.60 0.78
C THR A 218 -15.85 -7.66 1.85
N LEU A 219 -16.10 -7.26 3.11
CA LEU A 219 -15.95 -8.14 4.27
C LEU A 219 -16.63 -9.50 4.02
N PRO A 220 -16.00 -10.62 4.43
CA PRO A 220 -16.59 -11.94 4.29
C PRO A 220 -18.02 -11.95 4.82
N TRP A 221 -18.94 -12.66 4.15
CA TRP A 221 -20.37 -12.61 4.46
C TRP A 221 -20.67 -12.91 5.96
N TRP A 222 -19.84 -13.71 6.62
CA TRP A 222 -19.96 -14.05 8.04
C TRP A 222 -19.65 -12.86 8.97
N VAL A 223 -18.87 -11.87 8.55
CA VAL A 223 -18.61 -10.64 9.33
C VAL A 223 -19.90 -9.84 9.50
N TYR A 224 -20.82 -9.90 8.54
CA TYR A 224 -22.14 -9.27 8.69
C TYR A 224 -22.97 -9.88 9.83
N LEU A 225 -22.70 -11.14 10.21
CA LEU A 225 -23.36 -11.77 11.36
C LEU A 225 -22.93 -11.14 12.69
N PHE A 226 -21.72 -10.56 12.77
CA PHE A 226 -21.26 -9.84 13.97
C PHE A 226 -21.98 -8.51 14.19
N PHE A 227 -22.62 -7.93 13.18
CA PHE A 227 -23.45 -6.74 13.36
C PHE A 227 -24.80 -7.04 14.02
N ILE A 228 -25.29 -8.28 13.93
CA ILE A 228 -26.58 -8.70 14.52
C ILE A 228 -26.60 -8.47 16.05
N PRO A 229 -25.64 -8.97 16.85
CA PRO A 229 -25.64 -8.72 18.29
C PRO A 229 -25.45 -7.23 18.62
N ILE A 230 -24.69 -6.47 17.83
CA ILE A 230 -24.53 -5.02 18.01
C ILE A 230 -25.89 -4.31 17.86
N VAL A 231 -26.65 -4.65 16.83
CA VAL A 231 -28.00 -4.10 16.60
C VAL A 231 -28.96 -4.51 17.72
N ILE A 232 -28.92 -5.76 18.18
CA ILE A 232 -29.76 -6.23 19.30
C ILE A 232 -29.43 -5.47 20.58
N CYS A 233 -28.15 -5.32 20.92
CA CYS A 233 -27.71 -4.55 22.08
C CYS A 233 -28.13 -3.08 21.97
N PHE A 234 -28.01 -2.47 20.78
CA PHE A 234 -28.46 -1.10 20.55
C PHE A 234 -29.96 -0.94 20.78
N ILE A 235 -30.78 -1.85 20.24
CA ILE A 235 -32.24 -1.87 20.46
C ILE A 235 -32.57 -2.03 21.96
N ALA A 236 -31.87 -2.93 22.66
CA ALA A 236 -32.06 -3.14 24.09
C ALA A 236 -31.72 -1.89 24.91
N VAL A 237 -30.64 -1.17 24.57
CA VAL A 237 -30.27 0.10 25.22
C VAL A 237 -31.33 1.17 24.96
N VAL A 238 -31.78 1.33 23.71
CA VAL A 238 -32.86 2.27 23.37
C VAL A 238 -34.14 1.94 24.13
N PHE A 239 -34.49 0.66 24.26
CA PHE A 239 -35.66 0.21 25.01
C PHE A 239 -35.51 0.45 26.53
N ALA A 240 -34.33 0.20 27.10
CA ALA A 240 -34.05 0.48 28.49
C ALA A 240 -34.18 1.99 28.78
N TRP A 241 -33.61 2.83 27.91
CA TRP A 241 -33.72 4.29 28.03
C TRP A 241 -35.15 4.78 27.84
N SER A 242 -35.93 4.19 26.93
CA SER A 242 -37.34 4.57 26.75
C SER A 242 -38.18 4.22 27.99
N ARG A 243 -37.90 3.10 28.66
CA ARG A 243 -38.54 2.72 29.93
C ARG A 243 -38.17 3.69 31.05
N VAL A 244 -36.89 4.06 31.18
CA VAL A 244 -36.46 5.07 32.15
C VAL A 244 -37.13 6.42 31.88
N ALA A 245 -37.19 6.84 30.62
CA ALA A 245 -37.86 8.08 30.22
C ALA A 245 -39.37 8.06 30.53
N GLN A 246 -40.06 6.93 30.31
CA GLN A 246 -41.48 6.77 30.65
C GLN A 246 -41.74 6.90 32.16
N VAL A 247 -40.88 6.28 33.00
CA VAL A 247 -41.00 6.37 34.46
C VAL A 247 -40.69 7.77 34.96
N LEU A 248 -39.70 8.45 34.39
CA LEU A 248 -39.42 9.85 34.71
C LEU A 248 -40.58 10.74 34.26
N TYR A 249 -41.10 10.55 33.05
CA TYR A 249 -42.22 11.32 32.54
C TYR A 249 -43.47 11.14 33.41
N SER A 250 -43.81 9.91 33.82
CA SER A 250 -44.96 9.69 34.70
C SER A 250 -44.76 10.33 36.08
N LYS A 251 -43.54 10.28 36.64
CA LYS A 251 -43.21 10.84 37.95
C LYS A 251 -43.18 12.38 37.97
N TYR A 252 -42.75 13.02 36.88
CA TYR A 252 -42.57 14.47 36.82
C TYR A 252 -43.70 15.21 36.10
N PHE A 253 -44.39 14.58 35.16
CA PHE A 253 -45.44 15.22 34.34
C PHE A 253 -46.85 14.66 34.58
N ASN A 254 -47.00 13.41 35.01
CA ASN A 254 -48.30 12.84 35.42
C ASN A 254 -48.46 12.76 36.95
N GLY A 255 -47.72 13.58 37.70
CA GLY A 255 -47.90 13.71 39.13
C GLY A 255 -49.30 14.26 39.44
N ASP A 256 -50.20 13.34 39.78
CA ASP A 256 -51.37 13.62 40.61
C ASP A 256 -50.89 14.28 41.92
N VAL A 257 -51.54 15.37 42.26
CA VAL A 257 -51.43 16.05 43.54
C VAL A 257 -52.17 15.22 44.59
N SER A 258 -51.55 14.13 45.06
CA SER A 258 -51.88 13.44 46.31
C SER A 258 -50.78 12.41 46.55
N GLY A 259 -49.84 12.61 47.47
CA GLY A 259 -50.12 12.76 48.88
C GLY A 259 -50.22 11.37 49.52
N ASP A 260 -49.10 10.64 49.62
CA ASP A 260 -48.91 9.75 50.76
C ASP A 260 -47.43 9.45 51.02
N MET A 261 -46.99 9.74 52.25
CA MET A 261 -45.70 9.30 52.77
C MET A 261 -45.86 7.84 53.22
N GLY A 262 -45.26 6.89 52.49
CA GLY A 262 -45.39 5.48 52.82
C GLY A 262 -44.17 4.65 52.43
N THR A 263 -43.20 4.59 53.36
CA THR A 263 -42.26 3.48 53.62
C THR A 263 -41.45 2.87 52.47
N SER A 264 -40.13 3.02 52.57
CA SER A 264 -39.08 2.30 51.82
C SER A 264 -39.21 0.77 51.93
N PRO A 265 -38.90 0.00 50.87
CA PRO A 265 -38.49 -1.38 51.02
C PRO A 265 -36.96 -1.44 51.14
N ALA A 266 -36.52 -2.05 52.23
CA ALA A 266 -35.14 -2.46 52.43
C ALA A 266 -34.71 -3.47 51.35
N PHE A 267 -33.53 -3.23 50.79
CA PHE A 267 -32.75 -4.22 50.04
C PHE A 267 -32.44 -5.41 50.96
N ASN A 268 -33.06 -6.56 50.73
CA ASN A 268 -32.60 -7.84 51.28
C ASN A 268 -31.84 -8.58 50.20
N PHE A 269 -30.52 -8.64 50.36
CA PHE A 269 -29.60 -9.45 49.56
C PHE A 269 -29.39 -10.76 50.33
N SER A 270 -30.16 -11.80 49.99
CA SER A 270 -29.90 -13.15 50.50
C SER A 270 -28.85 -13.81 49.61
N THR A 271 -27.67 -14.04 50.17
CA THR A 271 -26.61 -14.83 49.54
C THR A 271 -26.80 -16.27 50.04
N GLU A 272 -27.35 -17.15 49.21
CA GLU A 272 -27.29 -18.60 49.49
C GLU A 272 -25.94 -19.12 48.98
N VAL A 273 -25.11 -19.56 49.93
CA VAL A 273 -23.92 -20.37 49.70
C VAL A 273 -24.35 -21.81 49.97
N GLU A 274 -24.49 -22.62 48.92
CA GLU A 274 -24.58 -24.08 49.05
C GLU A 274 -23.17 -24.67 49.14
N LEU A 275 -22.98 -25.54 50.14
CA LEU A 275 -21.83 -26.42 50.36
C LEU A 275 -22.25 -27.85 49.98
#